data_AF-A0A3T0D8X3-F1
#
_entry.id   AF-A0A3T0D8X3-F1
#
_cell.length_a   1.000
_cell.length_b   1.000
_cell.length_c   1.000
_cell.angle_alpha   90.00
_cell.angle_beta   90.00
_cell.angle_gamma   90.00
#
_symmetry.space_group_name_H-M   'P 1'
#
loop_
_entity.id
_entity.type
_entity.pdbx_description
1 polymer ?
#
loop_
_entity_poly.entity_id
_entity_poly.type
_entity_poly.pdbx_seq_one_letter_code
_entity_poly.pdbx_strand_id
1 'polypeptide(L)' 'MLYGDIDQENLKKLYETCRKITANYKIVVSILDYSSITKEKLRCLQDYSMDVEILKTIYKREFSVWANRQEIRGSLEEL' A
#
# COMPACT_ATOMS: atom_id res chain seq x y z
N MET A 1 -1.20 -20.87 7.79
CA MET A 1 -1.85 -19.55 7.58
C MET A 1 -1.14 -18.53 8.45
N LEU A 2 -0.98 -17.28 8.01
CA LEU A 2 -0.18 -16.23 8.70
C LEU A 2 -0.61 -15.96 10.14
N TYR A 3 -1.87 -16.25 10.50
CA TYR A 3 -2.44 -16.02 11.83
C TYR A 3 -3.00 -17.30 12.47
N GLY A 4 -2.35 -18.45 12.22
CA GLY A 4 -2.80 -19.74 12.78
C GLY A 4 -2.78 -19.80 14.30
N ASP A 5 -1.98 -18.95 14.94
CA ASP A 5 -1.73 -18.98 16.38
C ASP A 5 -2.60 -17.97 17.16
N ILE A 6 -3.45 -17.19 16.47
CA ILE A 6 -4.32 -16.19 17.08
C ILE A 6 -5.77 -16.69 17.04
N ASP A 7 -6.43 -16.63 18.20
CA ASP A 7 -7.87 -16.83 18.29
C ASP A 7 -8.63 -15.87 17.36
N GLN A 8 -9.51 -16.43 16.52
CA GLN A 8 -10.19 -15.67 15.46
C GLN A 8 -11.13 -14.59 16.00
N GLU A 9 -11.74 -14.80 17.16
CA GLU A 9 -12.59 -13.80 17.79
C GLU A 9 -11.77 -12.61 18.29
N ASN A 10 -10.62 -12.89 18.91
CA ASN A 10 -9.69 -11.85 19.34
C ASN A 10 -9.08 -11.09 18.15
N LEU A 11 -8.77 -11.76 17.04
CA LEU A 11 -8.31 -11.11 15.81
C LEU A 11 -9.38 -10.15 15.25
N LYS A 12 -10.64 -10.58 15.24
CA LYS A 12 -11.76 -9.74 14.81
C LYS A 12 -11.91 -8.50 15.72
N LYS A 13 -11.88 -8.68 17.04
CA LYS A 13 -11.94 -7.58 18.03
C LYS A 13 -10.79 -6.59 17.84
N LEU A 14 -9.59 -7.09 17.55
CA LEU A 14 -8.44 -6.25 17.26
C LEU A 14 -8.69 -5.37 16.02
N TYR A 15 -9.14 -5.95 14.91
CA TYR A 15 -9.43 -5.18 13.68
C TYR A 15 -10.53 -4.14 13.88
N GLU A 16 -11.61 -4.49 14.59
CA GLU A 16 -12.68 -3.55 14.93
C GLU A 16 -12.18 -2.39 15.80
N THR A 17 -11.24 -2.66 16.71
CA THR A 17 -10.63 -1.63 17.56
C THR A 17 -9.71 -0.73 16.75
N CYS A 18 -8.87 -1.29 15.87
CA CYS A 18 -7.99 -0.52 15.01
C CYS A 18 -8.74 0.43 14.08
N ARG A 19 -9.90 0.03 13.54
CA ARG A 19 -10.73 0.88 12.66
C ARG A 19 -11.29 2.13 13.36
N LYS A 20 -11.42 2.09 14.70
CA LYS A 20 -11.88 3.22 15.53
C LYS A 20 -10.78 4.22 15.86
N ILE A 21 -9.53 3.92 15.54
CA ILE A 21 -8.41 4.84 15.77
C ILE A 21 -8.67 6.08 14.90
N THR A 22 -8.84 7.21 15.57
CA THR A 22 -8.90 8.51 14.90
C THR A 22 -7.49 9.06 14.83
N ALA A 23 -7.10 9.49 13.64
CA ALA A 23 -5.81 10.10 13.38
C ALA A 23 -6.06 11.48 12.76
N ASN A 24 -5.27 12.47 13.18
CA ASN A 24 -5.26 13.81 12.58
C ASN A 24 -4.14 13.96 11.53
N TYR A 25 -3.62 12.84 11.03
CA TYR A 25 -2.58 12.79 10.02
C TYR A 25 -3.07 11.98 8.82
N LYS A 26 -2.53 12.31 7.65
CA LYS A 26 -2.81 11.61 6.40
C LYS A 26 -1.77 10.52 6.16
N ILE A 27 -2.23 9.36 5.73
CA ILE A 27 -1.36 8.25 5.30
C ILE A 27 -1.24 8.27 3.78
N VAL A 28 -0.01 8.28 3.27
CA VAL A 28 0.28 8.17 1.84
C VAL A 28 0.99 6.85 1.58
N VAL A 29 0.42 6.02 0.70
CA VAL A 29 0.97 4.72 0.34
C VAL A 29 1.36 4.72 -1.13
N SER A 30 2.67 4.74 -1.39
CA SER A 30 3.20 4.58 -2.75
C SER A 30 3.40 3.12 -3.09
N ILE A 31 2.67 2.63 -4.09
CA ILE A 31 2.82 1.26 -4.58
C ILE A 31 3.94 1.24 -5.62
N LEU A 32 5.00 0.50 -5.29
CA LEU A 32 6.13 0.27 -6.19
C LEU A 32 5.87 -0.92 -7.13
N ASP A 33 6.56 -0.91 -8.27
CA ASP A 33 6.54 -2.03 -9.21
C ASP A 33 6.91 -3.34 -8.51
N TYR A 34 6.25 -4.42 -8.91
CA TYR A 34 6.43 -5.77 -8.36
C TYR A 34 6.11 -5.89 -6.86
N SER A 35 5.45 -4.89 -6.27
CA SER A 35 4.90 -5.01 -4.93
C SER A 35 3.88 -6.15 -4.86
N SER A 36 3.93 -6.92 -3.77
CA SER A 36 2.94 -7.95 -3.45
C SER A 36 1.65 -7.38 -2.85
N ILE A 37 1.57 -6.05 -2.71
CA ILE A 37 0.38 -5.32 -2.26
C ILE A 37 -0.57 -5.20 -3.45
N THR A 38 -1.58 -6.06 -3.47
CA THR A 38 -2.59 -6.08 -4.52
C THR A 38 -3.74 -5.12 -4.21
N LYS A 39 -4.56 -4.80 -5.22
CA LYS A 39 -5.75 -3.96 -5.07
C LYS A 39 -6.71 -4.53 -4.02
N GLU A 40 -6.86 -5.85 -3.95
CA GLU A 40 -7.73 -6.54 -3.00
C GLU A 40 -7.26 -6.33 -1.56
N LYS A 41 -5.94 -6.36 -1.32
CA LYS A 41 -5.36 -6.11 -0.01
C LYS A 41 -5.58 -4.67 0.46
N LEU A 42 -5.62 -3.71 -0.46
CA LEU A 42 -5.83 -2.30 -0.16
C LEU A 42 -7.29 -1.95 0.15
N ARG A 43 -8.25 -2.80 -0.23
CA ARG A 43 -9.68 -2.53 0.04
C ARG A 43 -9.98 -2.37 1.53
N CYS A 44 -9.24 -3.03 2.41
CA CYS A 44 -9.44 -2.90 3.85
C CYS A 44 -9.23 -1.47 4.36
N LEU A 45 -8.46 -0.63 3.65
CA LEU A 45 -8.22 0.76 4.02
C LEU A 45 -9.49 1.62 3.92
N GLN A 46 -10.48 1.21 3.13
CA GLN A 46 -11.78 1.88 3.03
C GLN A 46 -12.57 1.82 4.35
N ASP A 47 -12.27 0.84 5.21
CA ASP A 47 -12.96 0.66 6.49
C ASP A 47 -12.35 1.48 7.63
N TYR A 48 -11.24 2.18 7.39
CA TYR A 48 -10.57 3.01 8.39
C TYR A 48 -11.02 4.46 8.26
N SER A 49 -11.22 5.11 9.41
CA SER A 49 -11.65 6.51 9.48
C SER A 49 -10.56 7.54 9.13
N MET A 50 -9.34 7.08 8.88
CA MET A 50 -8.18 7.92 8.60
C MET A 50 -8.15 8.37 7.14
N ASP A 51 -7.60 9.55 6.88
CA ASP A 51 -7.34 10.00 5.51
C ASP A 51 -6.22 9.17 4.88
N VAL A 52 -6.51 8.50 3.76
CA VAL A 52 -5.55 7.65 3.05
C VAL A 52 -5.50 8.01 1.57
N GLU A 53 -4.29 8.14 1.03
CA GLU A 53 -4.05 8.28 -0.40
C GLU A 53 -3.16 7.15 -0.92
N ILE A 54 -3.61 6.52 -2.00
CA ILE A 54 -2.88 5.46 -2.67
C ILE A 54 -2.27 6.02 -3.95
N LEU A 55 -0.94 6.05 -4.01
CA LEU A 55 -0.21 6.54 -5.16
C LEU A 55 0.26 5.38 -6.03
N LYS A 56 -0.07 5.45 -7.32
CA LYS A 56 0.50 4.58 -8.34
C LYS A 56 1.62 5.33 -9.04
N THR A 57 2.77 4.68 -9.17
CA THR A 57 3.89 5.23 -9.94
C THR A 57 3.52 5.25 -11.43
N ILE A 58 3.49 6.44 -12.04
CA ILE A 58 3.21 6.63 -13.47
C ILE A 58 4.49 6.85 -14.29
N TYR A 59 5.57 7.28 -13.63
CA TYR A 59 6.86 7.53 -14.25
C TYR A 59 7.97 7.13 -13.28
N LYS A 60 9.00 6.49 -13.81
CA LYS A 60 10.11 5.98 -13.02
C LYS A 60 11.40 6.03 -13.83
N ARG A 61 12.46 6.54 -13.23
CA ARG A 61 13.82 6.57 -13.80
C ARG A 61 14.79 6.04 -12.77
N GLU A 62 15.40 4.90 -13.05
CA GLU A 62 16.34 4.24 -12.14
C GLU A 62 17.62 3.87 -12.86
N PHE A 63 18.74 3.84 -12.14
CA PHE A 63 19.99 3.31 -12.66
C PHE A 63 20.06 1.80 -12.42
N SER A 64 20.15 1.03 -13.49
CA SER A 64 20.36 -0.42 -13.42
C SER A 64 21.85 -0.70 -13.45
N VAL A 65 22.39 -1.18 -12.32
CA VAL A 65 23.81 -1.59 -12.24
C VAL A 65 24.08 -2.76 -13.19
N TRP A 66 23.12 -3.68 -13.34
CA TRP A 66 23.25 -4.85 -14.21
C TRP A 66 23.31 -4.49 -15.69
N ALA A 67 22.51 -3.51 -16.13
CA ALA A 67 22.50 -3.04 -17.51
C ALA A 67 23.45 -1.85 -17.76
N ASN A 68 24.12 -1.36 -16.71
CA ASN A 68 24.96 -0.17 -16.68
C ASN A 68 24.34 1.05 -17.40
N ARG A 69 23.04 1.28 -17.20
CA ARG A 69 22.28 2.36 -17.85
C ARG A 69 21.11 2.81 -17.01
N GLN A 70 20.56 3.97 -17.35
CA GLN A 70 19.26 4.39 -16.82
C GLN A 70 18.13 3.68 -17.56
N GLU A 71 17.21 3.10 -16.79
CA GLU A 71 15.97 2.55 -17.27
C GLU A 71 14.84 3.53 -16.94
N ILE A 72 14.06 3.88 -17.95
CA ILE A 72 12.89 4.75 -17.84
C ILE A 72 11.66 3.90 -18.09
N ARG A 73 10.64 4.05 -17.24
CA ARG A 73 9.34 3.40 -17.37
C ARG A 73 8.23 4.43 -17.19
N GLY A 74 7.18 4.32 -17.99
CA GLY A 74 6.06 5.24 -17.99
C GLY A 74 6.34 6.58 -18.68
N SER A 75 5.41 7.52 -18.59
CA SER A 75 5.46 8.83 -19.26
C SER A 75 4.88 9.92 -18.37
N LEU A 76 5.42 11.14 -18.48
CA LEU A 76 4.87 12.33 -17.84
C LEU A 76 3.82 13.04 -18.71
N GLU A 77 3.70 12.65 -19.99
CA GLU A 77 2.72 13.22 -20.93
C GLU A 77 1.30 12.67 -20.71
N GLU A 78 1.17 11.63 -19.88
CA GLU A 78 -0.09 10.96 -19.53
C GLU A 78 -0.66 11.43 -18.17
N LEU A 79 -0.18 12.57 -17.65
CA LEU A 79 -0.63 13.20 -16.41
C LEU A 79 -2.03 13.84 -16.52
#